data_AF-A0A2N0B7H7-F1
#
_entry.id   AF-A0A2N0B7H7-F1
#
_cell.length_a   1.000
_cell.length_b   1.000
_cell.length_c   1.000
_cell.angle_alpha   90.00
_cell.angle_beta   90.00
_cell.angle_gamma   90.00
#
_symmetry.space_group_name_H-M   'P 1'
#
loop_
_entity.id
_entity.type
_entity.pdbx_description
1 polymer ?
#
loop_
_entity_poly.entity_id
_entity_poly.type
_entity_poly.pdbx_seq_one_letter_code
_entity_poly.pdbx_strand_id
1 'polypeptide(L)'
;MKKLSILLILGLVNCATIVSDNVYNYTIASDPVGATVEISMKGYAAPVAQITTPGAQALNLKNDYSLKFQLKGYKETVVDIRKDVDGWVWGNILIGGLIGLLIDYSTGSMYKPENGVSTVNVTLEKEPKPGKKAALEGNGIFARIQIVDQYRRSKVAMIPLEKGEGQVNYEFHKYIVKN
;
A
#
# COMPACT_ATOMS: atom_id res chain seq x y z
N MET A 1 -33.31 -10.56 -67.59
CA MET A 1 -32.82 -9.99 -66.32
C MET A 1 -33.58 -10.62 -65.16
N LYS A 2 -33.03 -11.61 -64.46
CA LYS A 2 -33.57 -12.10 -63.19
C LYS A 2 -32.40 -12.18 -62.22
N LYS A 3 -32.42 -11.32 -61.20
CA LYS A 3 -31.28 -11.04 -60.31
C LYS A 3 -31.06 -12.24 -59.39
N LEU A 4 -29.81 -12.69 -59.34
CA LEU A 4 -29.27 -13.63 -58.38
C LEU A 4 -29.17 -12.90 -57.02
N SER A 5 -29.92 -13.35 -56.02
CA SER A 5 -29.70 -12.93 -54.63
C SER A 5 -29.21 -14.13 -53.83
N ILE A 6 -27.89 -14.25 -53.74
CA ILE A 6 -27.17 -14.97 -52.67
C ILE A 6 -26.68 -13.87 -51.73
N LEU A 7 -27.17 -13.84 -50.48
CA LEU A 7 -26.47 -13.16 -49.38
C LEU A 7 -27.00 -13.75 -48.06
N LEU A 8 -26.34 -14.80 -47.57
CA LEU A 8 -25.32 -14.77 -46.52
C LEU A 8 -25.94 -14.73 -45.12
N ILE A 9 -26.14 -15.94 -44.58
CA ILE A 9 -26.36 -16.20 -43.16
C ILE A 9 -25.02 -15.99 -42.47
N LEU A 10 -24.85 -14.92 -41.67
CA LEU A 10 -23.85 -14.86 -40.62
C LEU A 10 -24.59 -14.81 -39.28
N GLY A 11 -24.47 -15.90 -38.53
CA GLY A 11 -25.01 -16.04 -37.20
C GLY A 11 -24.42 -14.98 -36.27
N LEU A 12 -25.29 -14.15 -35.72
CA LEU A 12 -25.01 -13.36 -34.53
C LEU A 12 -25.05 -14.30 -33.32
N VAL A 13 -24.00 -15.11 -33.15
CA VAL A 13 -23.63 -15.65 -31.84
C VAL A 13 -23.03 -14.50 -31.03
N ASN A 14 -23.88 -13.56 -30.62
CA ASN A 14 -23.54 -12.55 -29.63
C ASN A 14 -23.48 -13.19 -28.24
N CYS A 15 -22.43 -13.95 -27.98
CA CYS A 15 -21.83 -14.02 -26.64
C CYS A 15 -20.64 -13.05 -26.60
N ALA A 16 -20.84 -11.83 -27.07
CA ALA A 16 -19.95 -10.73 -26.73
C ALA A 16 -20.44 -10.15 -25.41
N THR A 17 -19.97 -10.73 -24.31
CA THR A 17 -19.98 -10.05 -23.02
C THR A 17 -19.06 -8.83 -23.17
N ILE A 18 -19.58 -7.74 -23.74
CA ILE A 18 -18.98 -6.41 -23.68
C ILE A 18 -19.23 -5.91 -22.27
N VAL A 19 -18.51 -6.50 -21.32
CA VAL A 19 -18.44 -6.03 -19.95
C VAL A 19 -16.96 -5.78 -19.76
N SER A 20 -16.57 -4.51 -19.88
CA SER A 20 -15.30 -4.10 -19.31
C SER A 20 -15.44 -4.25 -17.80
N ASP A 21 -14.60 -5.11 -17.23
CA ASP A 21 -14.53 -5.33 -15.80
C ASP A 21 -13.94 -4.08 -15.13
N ASN A 22 -14.59 -3.62 -14.07
CA ASN A 22 -14.07 -2.57 -13.20
C ASN A 22 -13.61 -3.14 -11.84
N VAL A 23 -13.81 -4.43 -11.59
CA VAL A 23 -13.37 -5.14 -10.38
C VAL A 23 -12.22 -6.07 -10.72
N TYR A 24 -11.09 -5.89 -10.03
CA TYR A 24 -9.88 -6.67 -10.25
C TYR A 24 -9.40 -7.30 -8.96
N ASN A 25 -9.00 -8.57 -9.02
CA ASN A 25 -8.38 -9.27 -7.90
C ASN A 25 -6.89 -8.90 -7.83
N TYR A 26 -6.55 -8.08 -6.84
CA TYR A 26 -5.16 -7.69 -6.58
C TYR A 26 -4.48 -8.73 -5.69
N THR A 27 -3.36 -9.27 -6.16
CA THR A 27 -2.46 -10.07 -5.34
C THR A 27 -1.50 -9.13 -4.61
N ILE A 28 -1.49 -9.20 -3.28
CA ILE A 28 -0.75 -8.29 -2.42
C ILE A 28 0.25 -9.09 -1.59
N ALA A 29 1.53 -8.78 -1.77
CA ALA A 29 2.61 -9.43 -1.04
C ALA A 29 3.65 -8.41 -0.55
N SER A 30 4.40 -8.81 0.47
CA SER A 30 5.50 -8.02 1.00
C SER A 30 6.71 -8.89 1.29
N ASP A 31 7.89 -8.26 1.29
CA ASP A 31 9.13 -8.84 1.77
C ASP A 31 9.66 -8.01 2.96
N PRO A 32 9.70 -8.56 4.19
CA PRO A 32 9.26 -9.90 4.56
C PRO A 32 7.73 -10.09 4.57
N VAL A 33 7.30 -11.35 4.57
CA VAL A 33 5.88 -11.76 4.65
C VAL A 33 5.29 -11.55 6.05
N GLY A 34 3.95 -11.51 6.15
CA GLY A 34 3.22 -11.40 7.42
C GLY A 34 2.92 -9.95 7.83
N ALA A 35 3.04 -9.00 6.92
CA ALA A 35 2.63 -7.62 7.16
C ALA A 35 1.11 -7.50 7.16
N THR A 36 0.56 -6.72 8.09
CA THR A 36 -0.84 -6.30 8.06
C THR A 36 -0.99 -5.22 7.02
N VAL A 37 -1.96 -5.38 6.12
CA VAL A 37 -2.27 -4.39 5.06
C VAL A 37 -3.65 -3.84 5.32
N GLU A 38 -3.72 -2.55 5.60
CA GLU A 38 -4.99 -1.80 5.67
C GLU A 38 -5.28 -1.19 4.30
N ILE A 39 -6.48 -1.46 3.79
CA ILE A 39 -6.91 -1.01 2.49
C ILE A 39 -7.92 0.11 2.71
N SER A 40 -7.52 1.32 2.34
CA SER A 40 -8.34 2.53 2.50
C SER A 40 -8.85 2.99 1.15
N MET A 41 -10.12 3.38 1.11
CA MET A 41 -10.75 3.95 -0.07
C MET A 41 -10.85 5.47 0.09
N LYS A 42 -10.42 6.23 -0.91
CA LYS A 42 -10.44 7.69 -0.85
C LYS A 42 -11.87 8.19 -0.61
N GLY A 43 -12.06 9.04 0.40
CA GLY A 43 -13.36 9.56 0.82
C GLY A 43 -14.06 8.75 1.92
N TYR A 44 -13.48 7.63 2.37
CA TYR A 44 -13.97 6.84 3.50
C TYR A 44 -13.10 7.08 4.73
N ALA A 45 -13.74 7.23 5.89
CA ALA A 45 -13.05 7.54 7.15
C ALA A 45 -12.34 6.32 7.77
N ALA A 46 -12.78 5.10 7.43
CA ALA A 46 -12.23 3.86 7.96
C ALA A 46 -11.71 2.96 6.82
N PRO A 47 -10.74 2.08 7.08
CA PRO A 47 -10.33 1.05 6.13
C PRO A 47 -11.51 0.20 5.69
N VAL A 48 -11.58 -0.09 4.39
CA VAL A 48 -12.64 -0.92 3.81
C VAL A 48 -12.34 -2.41 3.88
N ALA A 49 -11.06 -2.77 4.02
CA ALA A 49 -10.60 -4.14 4.21
C ALA A 49 -9.25 -4.16 4.93
N GLN A 50 -8.95 -5.30 5.54
CA GLN A 50 -7.65 -5.59 6.14
C GLN A 50 -7.26 -7.03 5.80
N ILE A 51 -6.02 -7.24 5.38
CA ILE A 51 -5.47 -8.56 5.05
C ILE A 51 -4.07 -8.74 5.64
N THR A 52 -3.54 -9.96 5.64
CA THR A 52 -2.13 -10.25 5.98
C THR A 52 -1.40 -10.75 4.74
N THR A 53 -0.16 -10.31 4.51
CA THR A 53 0.62 -10.73 3.33
C THR A 53 1.21 -12.14 3.48
N PRO A 54 1.22 -12.96 2.41
CA PRO A 54 0.59 -12.72 1.11
C PRO A 54 -0.93 -12.95 1.16
N GLY A 55 -1.68 -12.13 0.41
CA GLY A 55 -3.14 -12.24 0.33
C GLY A 55 -3.68 -11.64 -0.97
N ALA A 56 -5.00 -11.75 -1.18
CA ALA A 56 -5.67 -11.17 -2.33
C ALA A 56 -6.90 -10.38 -1.91
N GLN A 57 -7.17 -9.27 -2.61
CA GLN A 57 -8.35 -8.44 -2.40
C GLN A 57 -8.95 -8.01 -3.73
N ALA A 58 -10.27 -8.18 -3.88
CA ALA A 58 -11.02 -7.62 -4.99
C ALA A 58 -11.21 -6.10 -4.79
N LEU A 59 -10.81 -5.30 -5.77
CA LEU A 59 -10.91 -3.83 -5.75
C LEU A 59 -11.68 -3.33 -6.97
N ASN A 60 -12.61 -2.39 -6.74
CA ASN A 60 -13.35 -1.73 -7.83
C ASN A 60 -12.69 -0.40 -8.22
N LEU A 61 -12.01 -0.38 -9.37
CA LEU A 61 -11.19 0.75 -9.84
C LEU A 61 -11.98 2.01 -10.24
N LYS A 62 -13.31 2.01 -10.09
CA LYS A 62 -14.09 3.24 -10.03
C LYS A 62 -13.64 4.15 -8.88
N ASN A 63 -13.11 3.56 -7.81
CA ASN A 63 -12.57 4.28 -6.66
C ASN A 63 -11.04 4.28 -6.64
N ASP A 64 -10.46 5.20 -5.86
CA ASP A 64 -9.03 5.24 -5.59
C ASP A 64 -8.74 4.56 -4.24
N TYR A 65 -7.71 3.71 -4.20
CA TYR A 65 -7.31 2.95 -3.02
C TYR A 65 -5.87 3.22 -2.62
N SER A 66 -5.62 3.17 -1.31
CA SER A 66 -4.29 3.23 -0.71
C SER A 66 -4.09 2.04 0.23
N LEU A 67 -2.95 1.38 0.12
CA LEU A 67 -2.57 0.20 0.89
C LEU A 67 -1.50 0.60 1.88
N LYS A 68 -1.82 0.53 3.17
CA LYS A 68 -0.88 0.78 4.26
C LYS A 68 -0.36 -0.53 4.82
N PHE A 69 0.92 -0.81 4.60
CA PHE A 69 1.63 -1.98 5.09
C PHE A 69 2.25 -1.68 6.45
N GLN A 70 1.99 -2.56 7.42
CA GLN A 70 2.48 -2.46 8.79
C GLN A 70 3.08 -3.79 9.22
N LEU A 71 4.32 -3.77 9.69
CA LEU A 71 4.99 -4.92 10.26
C LEU A 71 5.90 -4.47 11.41
N LYS A 72 5.90 -5.22 12.51
CA LYS A 72 6.67 -4.86 13.71
C LYS A 72 8.16 -4.73 13.40
N GLY A 73 8.73 -3.56 13.70
CA GLY A 73 10.15 -3.26 13.47
C GLY A 73 10.50 -2.85 12.03
N TYR A 74 9.48 -2.58 11.21
CA TYR A 74 9.60 -2.05 9.85
C TYR A 74 8.84 -0.73 9.75
N LYS A 75 9.29 0.14 8.84
CA LYS A 75 8.62 1.42 8.60
C LYS A 75 7.26 1.16 7.97
N GLU A 76 6.26 1.91 8.40
CA GLU A 76 4.98 1.95 7.71
C GLU A 76 5.20 2.39 6.25
N THR A 77 4.69 1.59 5.32
CA THR A 77 4.83 1.87 3.88
C THR A 77 3.44 2.00 3.28
N VAL A 78 3.20 3.07 2.53
CA VAL A 78 1.92 3.34 1.88
C VAL A 78 2.10 3.28 0.37
N VAL A 79 1.23 2.53 -0.30
CA VAL A 79 1.23 2.38 -1.76
C VAL A 79 -0.17 2.65 -2.29
N ASP A 80 -0.28 3.59 -3.22
CA ASP A 80 -1.53 3.88 -3.92
C ASP A 80 -1.72 2.96 -5.13
N ILE A 81 -2.93 2.45 -5.31
CA ILE A 81 -3.30 1.67 -6.49
C ILE A 81 -3.43 2.62 -7.67
N ARG A 82 -2.60 2.40 -8.69
CA ARG A 82 -2.63 3.16 -9.94
C ARG A 82 -3.53 2.50 -10.97
N LYS A 83 -4.21 3.32 -11.76
CA LYS A 83 -5.16 2.90 -12.79
C LYS A 83 -4.87 3.60 -14.11
N ASP A 84 -5.09 2.89 -15.20
CA ASP A 84 -5.05 3.38 -16.57
C ASP A 84 -6.45 3.46 -17.17
N VAL A 85 -6.58 4.20 -18.28
CA VAL A 85 -7.80 4.24 -19.07
C VAL A 85 -7.83 3.04 -20.02
N ASP A 86 -8.96 2.33 -20.05
CA ASP A 86 -9.20 1.25 -21.00
C ASP A 86 -9.29 1.82 -22.43
N GLY A 87 -8.59 1.19 -23.37
CA GLY A 87 -8.62 1.57 -24.78
C GLY A 87 -10.01 1.43 -25.40
N TRP A 88 -10.87 0.59 -24.82
CA TRP A 88 -12.25 0.41 -25.26
C TRP A 88 -13.09 1.69 -25.19
N VAL A 89 -12.74 2.61 -24.27
CA VAL A 89 -13.39 3.93 -24.15
C VAL A 89 -13.35 4.70 -25.47
N TRP A 90 -12.25 4.58 -26.23
CA TRP A 90 -12.14 5.21 -27.54
C TRP A 90 -13.10 4.61 -28.57
N GLY A 91 -13.37 3.31 -28.50
CA GLY A 91 -14.39 2.64 -29.33
C GLY A 91 -15.79 3.16 -29.02
N ASN A 92 -16.12 3.30 -27.73
CA ASN A 92 -17.40 3.84 -27.29
C ASN A 92 -17.58 5.33 -27.66
N ILE A 93 -16.50 6.12 -27.66
CA ILE A 93 -16.52 7.50 -28.17
C ILE A 93 -16.73 7.53 -29.68
N LEU A 94 -16.04 6.68 -30.45
CA LEU A 94 -16.13 6.68 -31.92
C LEU A 94 -17.52 6.23 -32.40
N ILE A 95 -18.17 5.29 -31.70
CA ILE A 95 -19.47 4.74 -32.09
C ILE A 95 -20.63 5.54 -31.46
N GLY A 96 -20.51 5.93 -30.19
CA GLY A 96 -21.58 6.52 -29.38
C GLY A 96 -21.35 7.98 -28.94
N GLY A 97 -20.24 8.60 -29.34
CA GLY A 97 -19.91 9.98 -29.01
C GLY A 97 -19.81 10.25 -27.50
N LEU A 98 -20.23 11.45 -27.09
CA LEU A 98 -20.24 11.84 -25.68
C LEU A 98 -21.14 10.95 -24.80
N ILE A 99 -22.19 10.35 -25.37
CA ILE A 99 -23.09 9.46 -24.64
C ILE A 99 -22.36 8.17 -24.26
N GLY A 100 -21.55 7.61 -25.17
CA GLY A 100 -20.70 6.45 -24.89
C GLY A 100 -19.71 6.73 -23.75
N LEU A 101 -19.07 7.89 -23.78
CA LEU A 101 -18.15 8.31 -22.71
C LEU A 101 -18.85 8.48 -21.35
N LEU A 102 -20.06 9.06 -21.33
CA LEU A 102 -20.83 9.24 -20.10
C LEU A 102 -21.22 7.88 -19.48
N ILE A 103 -21.60 6.91 -20.31
CA ILE A 103 -21.93 5.55 -19.86
C ILE A 103 -20.68 4.89 -19.26
N ASP A 104 -19.53 4.94 -19.93
CA ASP A 104 -18.27 4.38 -19.43
C ASP A 104 -17.80 5.02 -18.13
N TYR A 105 -17.98 6.34 -18.00
CA TYR A 105 -17.64 7.06 -16.78
C TYR A 105 -18.55 6.64 -15.63
N SER A 106 -19.86 6.56 -15.89
CA SER A 106 -20.85 6.20 -14.87
C SER A 106 -20.70 4.77 -14.37
N THR A 107 -20.35 3.83 -15.25
CA THR A 107 -20.14 2.42 -14.95
C THR A 107 -18.75 2.15 -14.37
N GLY A 108 -17.76 2.99 -14.68
CA GLY A 108 -16.36 2.80 -14.26
C GLY A 108 -15.60 1.82 -15.16
N SER A 109 -16.23 1.35 -16.25
CA SER A 109 -15.64 0.48 -17.27
C SER A 109 -14.54 1.16 -18.09
N MET A 110 -14.26 2.44 -17.83
CA MET A 110 -13.10 3.13 -18.40
C MET A 110 -11.78 2.84 -17.67
N TYR A 111 -11.78 2.20 -16.50
CA TYR A 111 -10.56 2.05 -15.69
C TYR A 111 -10.07 0.60 -15.62
N LYS A 112 -8.76 0.43 -15.74
CA LYS A 112 -8.06 -0.86 -15.59
C LYS A 112 -6.80 -0.69 -14.74
N PRO A 113 -6.20 -1.78 -14.21
CA PRO A 113 -4.91 -1.69 -13.53
C PRO A 113 -3.85 -1.06 -14.43
N GLU A 114 -2.96 -0.26 -13.85
CA GLU A 114 -1.82 0.28 -14.59
C GLU A 114 -1.01 -0.86 -15.23
N ASN A 115 -0.71 -0.74 -16.52
CA ASN A 115 -0.05 -1.79 -17.31
C ASN A 115 -0.78 -3.16 -17.33
N GLY A 116 -2.04 -3.22 -16.89
CA GLY A 116 -2.82 -4.47 -16.79
C GLY A 116 -2.37 -5.40 -15.67
N VAL A 117 -1.55 -4.93 -14.72
CA VAL A 117 -1.00 -5.77 -13.64
C VAL A 117 -1.77 -5.55 -12.34
N SER A 118 -2.48 -6.56 -11.87
CA SER A 118 -3.17 -6.56 -10.56
C SER A 118 -2.31 -7.19 -9.46
N THR A 119 -1.06 -6.75 -9.33
CA THR A 119 -0.13 -7.27 -8.31
C THR A 119 0.62 -6.13 -7.63
N VAL A 120 0.66 -6.17 -6.31
CA VAL A 120 1.43 -5.22 -5.49
C VAL A 120 2.45 -6.02 -4.69
N ASN A 121 3.73 -5.75 -4.94
CA ASN A 121 4.86 -6.30 -4.19
C ASN A 121 5.63 -5.15 -3.55
N VAL A 122 5.82 -5.21 -2.23
CA VAL A 122 6.52 -4.17 -1.47
C VAL A 122 7.64 -4.77 -0.64
N THR A 123 8.86 -4.26 -0.79
CA THR A 123 9.95 -4.57 0.12
C THR A 123 9.92 -3.57 1.27
N LEU A 124 9.75 -4.05 2.50
CA LEU A 124 9.64 -3.21 3.68
C LEU A 124 11.03 -2.82 4.18
N GLU A 125 11.21 -1.53 4.43
CA GLU A 125 12.43 -1.03 5.06
C GLU A 125 12.35 -1.25 6.56
N LYS A 126 13.41 -1.81 7.16
CA LYS A 126 13.50 -1.91 8.62
C LYS A 126 13.45 -0.50 9.22
N GLU A 127 12.72 -0.36 10.31
CA GLU A 127 12.82 0.86 11.09
C GLU A 127 14.26 1.00 11.61
N PRO A 128 14.89 2.17 11.45
CA PRO A 128 16.18 2.41 12.07
C PRO A 128 15.96 2.28 13.58
N LYS A 129 16.49 1.21 14.17
CA LYS A 129 16.60 1.11 15.63
C LYS A 129 17.28 2.41 16.09
N PRO A 130 16.68 3.18 17.00
CA PRO A 130 17.29 4.43 17.42
C PRO A 130 18.70 4.11 17.91
N GLY A 131 19.69 4.58 17.17
CA GLY A 131 21.09 4.42 17.54
C GLY A 131 21.30 5.10 18.89
N LYS A 132 22.32 4.69 19.63
CA LYS A 132 22.63 5.18 20.98
C LYS A 132 22.50 6.71 21.14
N LYS A 133 22.79 7.50 20.11
CA LYS A 133 22.62 8.97 20.08
C LYS A 133 21.21 9.44 19.75
N ALA A 134 20.51 8.83 18.79
CA ALA A 134 19.18 9.24 18.37
C ALA A 134 18.11 8.93 19.44
N ALA A 135 18.28 7.83 20.19
CA ALA A 135 17.44 7.53 21.36
C ALA A 135 17.50 8.64 22.42
N LEU A 136 18.59 9.42 22.44
CA LEU A 136 18.89 10.45 23.44
C LEU A 136 18.61 11.88 23.00
N GLU A 137 18.34 12.08 21.71
CA GLU A 137 17.99 13.38 21.13
C GLU A 137 16.47 13.56 20.99
N GLY A 138 15.67 12.54 21.27
CA GLY A 138 14.21 12.65 21.37
C GLY A 138 13.77 13.46 22.59
N ASN A 139 12.56 14.03 22.57
CA ASN A 139 11.98 14.87 23.63
C ASN A 139 11.56 14.07 24.90
N GLY A 140 12.29 13.00 25.22
CA GLY A 140 12.01 12.05 26.30
C GLY A 140 12.66 12.43 27.63
N ILE A 141 12.24 11.76 28.71
CA ILE A 141 12.90 11.86 30.02
C ILE A 141 14.06 10.86 30.03
N PHE A 142 15.24 11.32 30.44
CA PHE A 142 16.44 10.49 30.52
C PHE A 142 17.04 10.51 31.91
N ALA A 143 17.43 9.34 32.41
CA ALA A 143 18.35 9.23 33.54
C ALA A 143 19.79 9.36 33.02
N ARG A 144 20.51 10.37 33.48
CA ARG A 144 21.93 10.57 33.16
C ARG A 144 22.79 10.04 34.30
N ILE A 145 23.61 9.04 34.00
CA ILE A 145 24.58 8.48 34.96
C ILE A 145 25.98 8.87 34.48
N GLN A 146 26.73 9.54 35.35
CA GLN A 146 28.13 9.87 35.08
C GLN A 146 29.01 9.19 36.12
N ILE A 147 29.86 8.28 35.65
CA ILE A 147 30.86 7.61 36.47
C ILE A 147 32.20 8.30 36.22
N VAL A 148 32.85 8.76 37.28
CA VAL A 148 34.17 9.37 37.22
C VAL A 148 35.14 8.47 37.97
N ASP A 149 36.24 8.08 37.32
CA ASP A 149 37.30 7.31 37.97
C ASP A 149 38.28 8.22 38.73
N GLN A 150 39.15 7.60 39.53
CA GLN A 150 40.23 8.27 40.27
C GLN A 150 41.26 9.01 39.37
N TYR A 151 41.25 8.76 38.06
CA TYR A 151 42.07 9.42 37.06
C TYR A 151 41.32 10.54 36.31
N ARG A 152 40.15 10.97 36.82
CA ARG A 152 39.23 11.94 36.21
C ARG A 152 38.70 11.55 34.82
N ARG A 153 38.75 10.27 34.44
CA ARG A 153 38.06 9.80 33.23
C ARG A 153 36.58 9.67 33.54
N SER A 154 35.73 10.13 32.62
CA SER A 154 34.28 10.11 32.83
C SER A 154 33.60 9.23 31.80
N LYS A 155 32.87 8.21 32.25
CA LYS A 155 31.89 7.51 31.40
C LYS A 155 30.51 8.05 31.69
N VAL A 156 29.87 8.58 30.66
CA VAL A 156 28.49 9.05 30.75
C VAL A 156 27.59 8.03 30.06
N ALA A 157 26.57 7.58 30.76
CA ALA A 157 25.45 6.84 30.20
C ALA A 157 24.18 7.68 30.29
N MET A 158 23.34 7.60 29.27
CA MET A 158 22.00 8.18 29.31
C MET A 158 20.99 7.07 29.01
N ILE A 159 20.02 6.89 29.90
CA ILE A 159 19.05 5.81 29.87
C ILE A 159 17.67 6.44 29.65
N PRO A 160 16.93 6.10 28.57
CA PRO A 160 15.57 6.55 28.38
C PRO A 160 14.66 5.99 29.48
N LEU A 161 13.74 6.81 29.99
CA LEU A 161 12.69 6.37 30.92
C LEU A 161 11.37 6.33 30.17
N GLU A 162 10.84 5.14 29.92
CA GLU A 162 9.50 4.98 29.37
C GLU A 162 8.44 5.03 30.49
N LYS A 163 7.30 5.66 30.22
CA LYS A 163 6.23 5.83 31.22
C LYS A 163 5.51 4.50 31.45
N GLY A 164 5.56 3.99 32.69
CA GLY A 164 4.82 2.78 33.09
C GLY A 164 5.61 1.49 32.99
N GLU A 165 6.89 1.55 32.61
CA GLU A 165 7.80 0.44 32.83
C GLU A 165 8.01 0.27 34.35
N GLY A 166 7.74 -0.93 34.87
CA GLY A 166 8.02 -1.27 36.26
C GLY A 166 9.54 -1.33 36.55
N GLN A 167 9.98 -2.31 37.32
CA GLN A 167 11.43 -2.54 37.44
C GLN A 167 12.00 -3.08 36.11
N VAL A 168 12.91 -2.32 35.51
CA VAL A 168 13.65 -2.71 34.29
C VAL A 168 15.13 -2.79 34.60
N ASN A 169 15.76 -3.90 34.21
CA ASN A 169 17.20 -4.10 34.33
C ASN A 169 17.91 -3.57 33.08
N TYR A 170 18.78 -2.57 33.26
CA TYR A 170 19.55 -1.97 32.18
C TYR A 170 21.00 -2.45 32.18
N GLU A 171 21.48 -2.96 31.05
CA GLU A 171 22.90 -3.22 30.85
C GLU A 171 23.65 -1.92 30.55
N PHE A 172 24.34 -1.37 31.57
CA PHE A 172 25.00 -0.06 31.54
C PHE A 172 25.87 0.18 30.29
N HIS A 173 26.64 -0.82 29.83
CA HIS A 173 27.54 -0.71 28.69
C HIS A 173 26.83 -0.39 27.35
N LYS A 174 25.52 -0.69 27.24
CA LYS A 174 24.72 -0.38 26.05
C LYS A 174 24.43 1.12 25.92
N TYR A 175 24.47 1.87 27.03
CA TYR A 175 24.02 3.26 27.10
C TYR A 175 25.15 4.31 27.23
N ILE A 176 26.42 3.89 27.15
CA ILE A 176 27.57 4.81 27.21
C ILE A 176 27.60 5.70 25.96
N VAL A 177 27.61 7.02 26.17
CA VAL A 177 27.57 8.05 25.12
C VAL A 177 28.90 8.79 24.95
N LYS A 178 29.73 8.77 25.99
CA LYS A 178 31.04 9.40 26.02
C LYS A 178 32.00 8.55 26.87
N ASN A 179 33.20 8.34 26.33
CA ASN A 179 34.36 7.78 27.03
C ASN A 179 35.32 8.90 27.46
#